data_AF-A0A1W1D9V8-F1
#
_entry.id   AF-A0A1W1D9V8-F1
#
_cell.length_a   1.000
_cell.length_b   1.000
_cell.length_c   1.000
_cell.angle_alpha   90.00
_cell.angle_beta   90.00
_cell.angle_gamma   90.00
#
_symmetry.space_group_name_H-M   'P 1'
#
loop_
_entity.id
_entity.type
_entity.pdbx_description
1 polymer ?
#
loop_
_entity_poly.entity_id
_entity_poly.type
_entity_poly.pdbx_seq_one_letter_code
_entity_poly.pdbx_strand_id
1 'polypeptide(L)'
;MLQRTSKQIDPEYQTYTDALIHLFCSARLSHTITKANPHIISGCPYAIAVYQITDQPNSVFLSYRKSELKEYQPIINLLSNIVEEVQSALD
;
A
#
# COMPACT_ATOMS: atom_id res chain seq x y z
N MET A 1 4.93 -1.03 13.37
CA MET A 1 4.32 -0.21 14.45
C MET A 1 3.58 -1.10 15.45
N LEU A 2 2.61 -1.91 14.99
CA LEU A 2 1.77 -2.75 15.88
C LEU A 2 2.58 -3.67 16.80
N GLN A 3 3.62 -4.35 16.30
CA GLN A 3 4.50 -5.17 17.14
C GLN A 3 5.18 -4.39 18.28
N ARG A 4 5.47 -3.10 18.09
CA ARG A 4 6.10 -2.25 19.11
C ARG A 4 5.09 -1.84 20.19
N THR A 5 3.83 -1.62 19.81
CA THR A 5 2.78 -1.13 20.71
C THR A 5 1.98 -2.25 21.38
N SER A 6 2.12 -3.51 20.93
CA SER A 6 1.37 -4.65 21.46
C SER A 6 1.52 -4.79 22.98
N LYS A 7 2.73 -4.65 23.51
CA LYS A 7 3.00 -4.70 24.96
C LYS A 7 2.15 -3.73 25.80
N GLN A 8 1.66 -2.64 25.22
CA GLN A 8 0.86 -1.63 25.91
C GLN A 8 -0.65 -1.75 25.64
N ILE A 9 -1.05 -2.40 24.55
CA ILE A 9 -2.44 -2.46 24.09
C ILE A 9 -3.00 -3.87 24.26
N ASP A 10 -2.33 -4.86 23.69
CA ASP A 10 -2.69 -6.28 23.74
C ASP A 10 -1.42 -7.12 23.50
N PRO A 11 -0.78 -7.65 24.56
CA PRO A 11 0.45 -8.42 24.45
C PRO A 11 0.28 -9.80 23.80
N GLU A 12 -0.93 -10.37 23.85
CA GLU A 12 -1.21 -11.76 23.44
C GLU A 12 -1.65 -11.85 21.97
N TYR A 13 -2.05 -10.72 21.37
CA TYR A 13 -2.52 -10.68 20.00
C TYR A 13 -1.50 -10.06 19.04
N GLN A 14 -1.10 -10.83 18.03
CA GLN A 14 -0.26 -10.38 16.94
C GLN A 14 -0.97 -10.61 15.60
N THR A 15 -1.24 -9.54 14.85
CA THR A 15 -1.94 -9.64 13.55
C THR A 15 -1.03 -10.07 12.41
N TYR A 16 0.21 -9.57 12.40
CA TYR A 16 1.15 -9.74 11.29
C TYR A 16 2.44 -10.41 11.77
N THR A 17 2.94 -11.39 11.03
CA THR A 17 4.28 -11.97 11.26
C THR A 17 5.36 -11.08 10.68
N ASP A 18 5.13 -10.55 9.48
CA ASP A 18 5.92 -9.51 8.83
C ASP A 18 5.00 -8.57 8.06
N ALA A 19 5.30 -7.28 8.06
CA ALA A 19 4.50 -6.28 7.37
C ALA A 19 5.31 -5.00 7.09
N LEU A 20 5.38 -4.63 5.82
CA LEU A 20 6.02 -3.41 5.34
C LEU A 20 5.06 -2.60 4.47
N ILE A 21 5.12 -1.28 4.59
CA ILE A 21 4.45 -0.35 3.68
C ILE A 21 5.54 0.36 2.88
N HIS A 22 5.62 0.06 1.60
CA HIS A 22 6.52 0.73 0.67
C HIS A 22 5.90 2.03 0.22
N LEU A 23 6.61 3.13 0.47
CA LEU A 23 6.26 4.45 -0.01
C LEU A 23 7.16 4.81 -1.19
N PHE A 24 6.56 5.13 -2.33
CA PHE A 24 7.28 5.49 -3.54
C PHE A 24 6.52 6.54 -4.34
N CYS A 25 7.13 7.08 -5.39
CA CYS A 25 6.56 8.17 -6.15
C CYS A 25 7.00 8.13 -7.61
N SER A 26 6.04 8.29 -8.52
CA SER A 26 6.35 8.69 -9.90
C SER A 26 6.33 10.21 -9.97
N ALA A 27 7.50 10.84 -10.09
CA ALA A 27 7.62 12.29 -10.10
C ALA A 27 6.72 12.93 -11.18
N ARG A 28 6.69 12.36 -12.38
CA ARG A 28 5.85 12.85 -13.49
C ARG A 28 4.37 12.81 -13.15
N LEU A 29 3.92 11.70 -12.57
CA LEU A 29 2.52 11.50 -12.22
C LEU A 29 2.10 12.43 -11.08
N SER A 30 2.90 12.52 -10.03
CA SER A 30 2.65 13.41 -8.89
C SER A 30 2.59 14.88 -9.31
N HIS A 31 3.52 15.36 -10.14
CA HIS A 31 3.45 16.72 -10.68
C HIS A 31 2.18 16.98 -11.48
N THR A 32 1.73 15.99 -12.27
CA THR A 32 0.52 16.11 -13.09
C THR A 32 -0.73 16.23 -12.22
N ILE A 33 -0.86 15.34 -11.24
CA ILE A 33 -2.05 15.25 -10.38
C ILE A 33 -2.11 16.42 -9.40
N THR A 34 -1.00 16.77 -8.75
CA THR A 34 -0.97 17.91 -7.81
C THR A 34 -1.25 19.23 -8.52
N LYS A 35 -0.82 19.39 -9.78
CA LYS A 35 -1.17 20.58 -10.58
C LYS A 35 -2.66 20.63 -10.91
N ALA A 36 -3.29 19.49 -11.15
CA ALA A 36 -4.72 19.42 -11.44
C ALA A 36 -5.57 19.66 -10.17
N ASN A 37 -5.16 19.10 -9.03
CA ASN A 37 -5.83 19.27 -7.75
C ASN A 37 -4.82 19.19 -6.59
N PRO A 38 -4.47 20.30 -5.95
CA PRO A 38 -3.47 20.32 -4.87
C PRO A 38 -3.95 19.65 -3.58
N HIS A 39 -5.26 19.42 -3.43
CA HIS A 39 -5.83 18.77 -2.24
C HIS A 39 -5.63 17.25 -2.23
N ILE A 40 -5.02 16.69 -3.29
CA ILE A 40 -4.64 15.28 -3.39
C ILE A 40 -3.28 15.00 -2.71
N ILE A 41 -2.76 15.93 -1.91
CA ILE A 41 -1.48 15.78 -1.21
C ILE A 41 -1.38 14.50 -0.37
N SER A 42 -2.49 14.00 0.19
CA SER A 42 -2.53 12.73 0.93
C SER A 42 -2.37 11.49 0.05
N GLY A 43 -2.48 11.64 -1.27
CA GLY A 43 -2.23 10.63 -2.28
C GLY A 43 -0.78 10.57 -2.75
N CYS A 44 0.14 11.37 -2.22
CA CYS A 44 1.56 11.35 -2.55
C CYS A 44 2.40 11.42 -1.25
N PRO A 45 3.24 10.42 -0.93
CA PRO A 45 3.68 9.31 -1.78
C PRO A 45 2.61 8.20 -1.94
N TYR A 46 2.79 7.38 -2.97
CA TYR A 46 1.97 6.19 -3.20
C TYR A 46 2.40 5.08 -2.25
N ALA A 47 1.44 4.25 -1.81
CA ALA A 47 1.68 3.22 -0.82
C ALA A 47 1.21 1.85 -1.32
N ILE A 48 2.09 0.85 -1.20
CA ILE A 48 1.76 -0.58 -1.30
C ILE A 48 2.21 -1.25 -0.01
N ALA A 49 1.33 -1.98 0.65
CA ALA A 49 1.67 -2.83 1.78
C ALA A 49 1.93 -4.26 1.30
N VAL A 50 3.01 -4.86 1.78
CA VAL A 50 3.36 -6.27 1.61
C VAL A 50 3.45 -6.90 2.99
N TYR A 51 2.66 -7.93 3.26
CA TYR A 51 2.52 -8.45 4.61
C TYR A 51 2.11 -9.93 4.65
N GLN A 52 2.32 -10.53 5.81
CA GLN A 52 1.88 -11.87 6.18
C GLN A 52 1.04 -11.77 7.45
N ILE A 53 -0.06 -12.52 7.52
CA ILE A 53 -0.89 -12.60 8.74
C ILE A 53 -0.58 -13.91 9.47
N THR A 54 -0.65 -13.88 10.81
CA THR A 54 -0.30 -15.03 11.67
C THR A 54 -1.09 -16.29 11.35
N ASP A 55 -2.36 -16.14 10.97
CA ASP A 55 -3.26 -17.27 10.70
C ASP A 55 -3.02 -17.90 9.32
N GLN A 56 -2.24 -17.24 8.45
CA GLN A 56 -1.91 -17.71 7.11
C GLN A 56 -0.40 -17.51 6.82
N PRO A 57 0.48 -18.23 7.54
CA PRO A 57 1.92 -17.96 7.51
C PRO A 57 2.60 -18.30 6.17
N ASN A 58 1.94 -19.10 5.34
CA ASN A 58 2.44 -19.49 4.01
C ASN A 58 1.94 -18.57 2.88
N SER A 59 1.23 -17.50 3.22
CA SER A 59 0.63 -16.57 2.26
C SER A 59 1.21 -15.17 2.42
N VAL A 60 1.64 -14.57 1.31
CA VAL A 60 2.00 -13.15 1.24
C VAL A 60 0.85 -12.39 0.61
N PHE A 61 0.47 -11.28 1.24
CA PHE A 61 -0.60 -10.41 0.81
C PHE A 61 -0.04 -9.08 0.34
N LEU A 62 -0.66 -8.52 -0.70
CA LEU A 62 -0.42 -7.16 -1.16
C LEU A 62 -1.70 -6.35 -0.99
N SER A 63 -1.58 -5.09 -0.54
CA SER A 63 -2.71 -4.17 -0.53
C SER A 63 -2.29 -2.75 -0.91
N TYR A 64 -3.20 -2.01 -1.53
CA TYR A 64 -3.06 -0.61 -1.86
C TYR A 64 -4.40 0.09 -1.74
N ARG A 65 -4.39 1.41 -1.59
CA ARG A 65 -5.63 2.19 -1.44
C ARG A 65 -6.27 2.47 -2.81
N LYS A 66 -7.57 2.25 -2.89
CA LYS A 66 -8.42 2.71 -4.01
C LYS A 66 -9.18 3.98 -3.61
N SER A 67 -9.57 4.77 -4.59
CA SER A 67 -10.32 6.02 -4.43
C SER A 67 -11.23 6.20 -5.64
N GLU A 68 -12.45 6.66 -5.41
CA GLU A 68 -13.42 6.95 -6.47
C GLU A 68 -13.19 8.33 -7.13
N LEU A 69 -12.28 9.14 -6.57
CA LEU A 69 -11.92 10.42 -7.15
C LEU A 69 -11.17 10.22 -8.47
N LYS A 70 -11.64 10.87 -9.53
CA LYS A 70 -11.14 10.67 -10.90
C LYS A 70 -9.64 10.97 -11.02
N GLU A 71 -9.16 11.96 -10.29
CA GLU A 71 -7.77 12.39 -10.29
C GLU A 71 -6.82 11.35 -9.66
N TYR A 72 -7.34 10.43 -8.84
CA TYR A 72 -6.56 9.32 -8.30
C TYR A 72 -6.42 8.15 -9.29
N GLN A 73 -7.23 8.10 -10.35
CA GLN A 73 -7.23 6.94 -11.23
C GLN A 73 -5.89 6.64 -11.91
N PRO A 74 -5.10 7.64 -12.33
CA PRO A 74 -3.76 7.35 -12.84
C PRO A 74 -2.84 6.70 -11.79
N ILE A 75 -3.00 7.04 -10.49
CA ILE A 75 -2.27 6.41 -9.39
C ILE A 75 -2.76 4.99 -9.18
N ILE A 76 -4.08 4.79 -9.17
CA ILE A 76 -4.70 3.49 -8.99
C ILE A 76 -4.28 2.52 -10.09
N ASN A 77 -4.26 2.98 -11.35
CA ASN A 77 -3.80 2.18 -12.49
C ASN A 77 -2.32 1.80 -12.35
N LEU A 78 -1.47 2.73 -11.88
CA LEU A 78 -0.07 2.40 -11.61
C LEU A 78 0.05 1.32 -10.52
N LEU A 79 -0.71 1.45 -9.43
CA LEU A 79 -0.69 0.52 -8.31
C LEU A 79 -1.25 -0.86 -8.69
N SER A 80 -2.33 -0.92 -9.47
CA SER A 80 -2.90 -2.19 -9.95
C SER A 80 -1.94 -2.91 -10.88
N ASN A 81 -1.31 -2.18 -11.82
CA ASN A 81 -0.36 -2.78 -12.76
C ASN A 81 0.86 -3.38 -12.04
N ILE A 82 1.38 -2.72 -11.00
CA ILE A 82 2.47 -3.28 -10.18
C ILE A 82 2.05 -4.61 -9.55
N VAL A 83 0.82 -4.68 -9.01
CA VAL A 83 0.31 -5.91 -8.40
C VAL A 83 0.12 -7.02 -9.43
N GLU A 84 -0.44 -6.71 -10.60
CA GLU A 84 -0.65 -7.65 -11.70
C GLU A 84 0.68 -8.19 -12.25
N GLU A 85 1.71 -7.35 -12.36
CA GLU A 85 3.05 -7.74 -12.79
C GLU A 85 3.68 -8.72 -11.80
N VAL A 86 3.59 -8.45 -10.49
CA VAL A 86 4.09 -9.36 -9.46
C VAL A 86 3.34 -10.68 -9.48
N GLN A 87 2.01 -10.66 -9.61
CA GLN A 87 1.23 -11.89 -9.71
C GLN A 87 1.63 -12.73 -10.92
N SER A 88 1.77 -12.09 -12.08
CA SER A 88 2.16 -12.76 -13.32
C SER A 88 3.58 -13.33 -13.28
N ALA A 89 4.47 -12.78 -12.44
CA ALA A 89 5.83 -13.30 -12.25
C ALA A 89 5.91 -14.50 -11.30
N LEU A 90 4.82 -14.80 -10.57
CA LEU A 90 4.72 -15.93 -9.64
C LEU A 90 4.04 -17.16 -10.27
N ASP A 91 3.35 -16.98 -11.39
CA ASP A 91 2.72 -18.04 -12.20
C ASP A 91 3.71 -18.67 -13.20
#